data_AF-A0A1M6XVY3-F1
#
_entry.id   AF-A0A1M6XVY3-F1
#
_cell.length_a   1.000
_cell.length_b   1.000
_cell.length_c   1.000
_cell.angle_alpha   90.00
_cell.angle_beta   90.00
_cell.angle_gamma   90.00
#
_symmetry.space_group_name_H-M   'P 1'
#
loop_
_entity.id
_entity.type
_entity.pdbx_description
1 polymer ?
#
loop_
_entity_poly.entity_id
_entity_poly.type
_entity_poly.pdbx_seq_one_letter_code
_entity_poly.pdbx_strand_id
1 'polypeptide(L)'
;MRRRQFVLASGIGAVAALSGCLGSDSSPPPRKSSVITNFEMQSGSLVIDLVDNPWLMSRYDGNQGSAGMLSPVGIANAKGKNGGGGGRGATGRGSGSYSSAPRTGHGYAWYHGGGYADDWYDDHDDEVTRYQVAIATLGIAYLGSTAQMQDDAPDAGAVPWDKTFQNPSGTVEYDVSGRSDFSRDGWYRVGANVMDADSNHDFRWECFDLEIDSGVGDGFSIDEEWKVSPRI
;
A
#
# COMPACT_ATOMS: atom_id res chain seq x y z
N MET A 1 -49.85 -29.14 2.36
CA MET A 1 -48.44 -28.76 2.60
C MET A 1 -48.41 -27.80 3.79
N ARG A 2 -47.88 -28.25 4.94
CA ARG A 2 -47.86 -27.52 6.22
C ARG A 2 -46.58 -26.68 6.29
N ARG A 3 -46.70 -25.36 6.40
CA ARG A 3 -45.58 -24.46 6.72
C ARG A 3 -45.29 -24.54 8.22
N ARG A 4 -44.06 -24.87 8.59
CA ARG A 4 -43.57 -24.72 9.97
C ARG A 4 -42.50 -23.64 9.98
N GLN A 5 -42.79 -22.55 10.68
CA GLN A 5 -41.83 -21.56 11.13
C GLN A 5 -40.94 -22.20 12.20
N PHE A 6 -39.64 -21.93 12.15
CA PHE A 6 -38.76 -22.05 13.32
C PHE A 6 -38.16 -20.67 13.59
N VAL A 7 -38.71 -20.03 14.62
CA VAL A 7 -38.04 -18.96 15.35
C VAL A 7 -37.16 -19.68 16.36
N LEU A 8 -35.84 -19.58 16.22
CA LEU A 8 -34.89 -19.92 17.27
C LEU A 8 -34.43 -18.63 17.92
N ALA A 9 -35.09 -18.31 19.02
CA ALA A 9 -34.60 -17.41 20.04
C ALA A 9 -33.55 -18.16 20.88
N SER A 10 -32.33 -17.66 20.89
CA SER A 10 -31.25 -17.98 21.84
C SER A 10 -30.38 -16.73 21.81
N GLY A 11 -30.39 -15.87 22.82
CA GLY A 11 -29.87 -16.18 24.15
C GLY A 11 -28.68 -15.24 24.33
N ILE A 12 -28.88 -14.24 25.17
CA ILE A 12 -28.03 -13.07 25.38
C ILE A 12 -26.61 -13.48 25.81
N GLY A 13 -25.63 -12.91 25.12
CA GLY A 13 -24.21 -12.92 25.47
C GLY A 13 -23.55 -11.71 24.82
N ALA A 14 -24.01 -10.51 25.17
CA ALA A 14 -23.33 -9.28 24.81
C ALA A 14 -22.01 -9.24 25.59
N VAL A 15 -20.95 -9.81 25.00
CA VAL A 15 -19.59 -9.43 25.36
C VAL A 15 -19.43 -8.01 24.85
N ALA A 16 -19.78 -7.06 25.70
CA ALA A 16 -19.34 -5.68 25.57
C ALA A 16 -17.82 -5.71 25.68
N ALA A 17 -17.15 -5.85 24.54
CA ALA A 17 -15.78 -5.37 24.43
C ALA A 17 -15.86 -3.88 24.73
N LEU A 18 -15.42 -3.50 25.92
CA LEU A 18 -15.17 -2.12 26.29
C LEU A 18 -13.94 -1.67 25.48
N SER A 19 -14.14 -1.46 24.18
CA SER A 19 -13.16 -0.77 23.36
C SER A 19 -13.11 0.66 23.87
N GLY A 20 -11.98 1.03 24.46
CA GLY A 20 -11.73 2.34 25.03
C GLY A 20 -11.91 3.43 23.99
N CYS A 21 -13.08 4.07 24.01
CA CYS A 21 -13.30 5.36 23.37
C CYS A 21 -12.91 6.47 24.35
N LEU A 22 -11.61 6.66 24.61
CA LEU A 22 -11.07 7.86 25.26
C LEU A 22 -9.65 8.13 24.75
N GLY A 23 -9.53 8.87 23.65
CA GLY A 23 -8.25 9.34 23.09
C GLY A 23 -8.41 9.76 21.64
N SER A 24 -8.07 10.99 21.31
CA SER A 24 -8.30 11.73 20.05
C SER A 24 -7.89 11.00 18.75
N ASP A 25 -8.75 11.06 17.73
CA ASP A 25 -8.48 10.79 16.29
C ASP A 25 -7.50 9.64 15.97
N SER A 26 -7.95 8.39 16.13
CA SER A 26 -7.10 7.18 16.19
C SER A 26 -7.17 6.25 14.97
N SER A 27 -7.26 6.78 13.74
CA SER A 27 -7.20 5.90 12.56
C SER A 27 -5.77 5.39 12.36
N PRO A 28 -5.53 4.06 12.27
CA PRO A 28 -4.18 3.52 12.11
C PRO A 28 -3.48 4.13 10.90
N PRO A 29 -2.25 4.64 11.03
CA PRO A 29 -1.54 5.24 9.92
C PRO A 29 -1.21 4.20 8.85
N PRO A 30 -0.77 4.63 7.66
CA PRO A 30 -0.15 3.72 6.72
C PRO A 30 1.01 2.94 7.38
N ARG A 31 1.24 1.72 6.90
CA ARG A 31 2.28 0.86 7.41
C ARG A 31 3.68 1.42 7.12
N LYS A 32 4.53 1.49 8.16
CA LYS A 32 5.96 1.75 8.01
C LYS A 32 6.64 0.49 7.48
N SER A 33 7.43 0.64 6.43
CA SER A 33 8.22 -0.45 5.84
C SER A 33 9.38 0.09 5.00
N SER A 34 10.39 -0.76 4.80
CA SER A 34 11.51 -0.54 3.90
C SER A 34 11.66 -1.77 3.02
N VAL A 35 11.30 -1.64 1.74
CA VAL A 35 11.34 -2.73 0.75
C VAL A 35 12.04 -2.31 -0.55
N ILE A 36 11.99 -1.02 -0.88
CA ILE A 36 12.62 -0.40 -2.05
C ILE A 36 13.42 0.79 -1.54
N THR A 37 14.63 0.95 -2.05
CA THR A 37 15.55 2.06 -1.73
C THR A 37 15.44 3.21 -2.70
N ASN A 38 15.30 2.91 -4.00
CA ASN A 38 15.33 3.92 -5.04
C ASN A 38 14.55 3.51 -6.30
N PHE A 39 14.08 4.51 -7.04
CA PHE A 39 13.59 4.38 -8.40
C PHE A 39 14.41 5.30 -9.31
N GLU A 40 14.74 4.83 -10.50
CA GLU A 40 15.46 5.64 -11.49
C GLU A 40 15.00 5.28 -12.91
N MET A 41 14.93 6.27 -13.81
CA MET A 41 14.80 5.99 -15.23
C MET A 41 16.18 5.93 -15.88
N GLN A 42 16.50 4.81 -16.52
CA GLN A 42 17.73 4.64 -17.30
C GLN A 42 17.41 4.09 -18.69
N SER A 43 17.71 4.87 -19.73
CA SER A 43 17.56 4.46 -21.14
C SER A 43 16.17 3.89 -21.51
N GLY A 44 15.10 4.45 -20.94
CA GLY A 44 13.73 3.98 -21.17
C GLY A 44 13.26 2.83 -20.27
N SER A 45 14.12 2.36 -19.35
CA SER A 45 13.78 1.39 -18.33
C SER A 45 13.60 2.06 -16.97
N LEU A 46 12.59 1.62 -16.23
CA LEU A 46 12.46 1.85 -14.80
C LEU A 46 13.37 0.86 -14.05
N VAL A 47 14.36 1.40 -13.36
CA VAL A 47 15.31 0.69 -12.51
C VAL A 47 14.81 0.80 -11.06
N ILE A 48 14.67 -0.35 -10.40
CA ILE A 48 14.10 -0.47 -9.06
C ILE A 48 15.12 -1.17 -8.17
N ASP A 49 15.66 -0.45 -7.19
CA ASP A 49 16.60 -1.01 -6.23
C ASP A 49 15.86 -1.51 -4.99
N LEU A 50 16.00 -2.80 -4.70
CA LEU A 50 15.41 -3.44 -3.53
C LEU A 50 16.33 -3.32 -2.31
N VAL A 51 15.73 -3.25 -1.13
CA VAL A 51 16.47 -3.22 0.14
C VAL A 51 17.04 -4.61 0.45
N ASP A 52 18.32 -4.70 0.81
CA ASP A 52 18.97 -5.98 1.17
C ASP A 52 18.36 -6.66 2.41
N ASN A 53 17.95 -5.86 3.40
CA ASN A 53 17.33 -6.33 4.65
C ASN A 53 15.93 -5.70 4.80
N PRO A 54 14.93 -6.18 4.05
CA PRO A 54 13.62 -5.53 4.06
C PRO A 54 12.89 -5.81 5.37
N TRP A 55 12.11 -4.81 5.80
CA TRP A 55 11.35 -4.87 7.05
C TRP A 55 10.03 -4.13 6.95
N LEU A 56 9.09 -4.46 7.83
CA LEU A 56 7.82 -3.74 8.01
C LEU A 56 7.36 -3.74 9.46
N MET A 57 6.46 -2.83 9.81
CA MET A 57 5.73 -2.84 11.08
C MET A 57 4.42 -3.61 10.92
N SER A 58 4.06 -4.46 11.87
CA SER A 58 2.78 -5.18 11.88
C SER A 58 2.27 -5.40 13.30
N ARG A 59 0.95 -5.48 13.46
CA ARG A 59 0.29 -5.96 14.68
C ARG A 59 0.14 -7.48 14.75
N TYR A 60 0.68 -8.20 13.78
CA TYR A 60 0.70 -9.65 13.84
C TYR A 60 1.44 -10.08 15.10
N ASP A 61 0.85 -10.95 15.92
CA ASP A 61 1.49 -11.56 17.09
C ASP A 61 1.42 -13.08 16.85
N GLY A 62 2.53 -13.64 16.34
CA GLY A 62 2.64 -15.01 15.83
C GLY A 62 2.31 -16.14 16.82
N ASN A 63 1.80 -15.82 18.01
CA ASN A 63 1.40 -16.74 19.07
C ASN A 63 -0.04 -17.26 18.96
N GLN A 64 -0.79 -16.90 17.91
CA GLN A 64 -2.09 -17.53 17.64
C GLN A 64 -1.93 -18.83 16.85
N GLY A 65 -1.77 -19.92 17.58
CA GLY A 65 -1.97 -21.27 17.07
C GLY A 65 -3.34 -21.40 16.39
N SER A 66 -3.34 -22.09 15.25
CA SER A 66 -4.49 -22.43 14.40
C SER A 66 -5.82 -22.64 15.13
N ALA A 67 -6.61 -21.58 15.34
CA ALA A 67 -8.05 -21.63 15.61
C ALA A 67 -8.66 -20.23 15.57
N GLY A 68 -9.13 -19.82 14.39
CA GLY A 68 -9.98 -18.63 14.22
C GLY A 68 -9.29 -17.53 13.43
N MET A 69 -9.84 -17.25 12.26
CA MET A 69 -9.53 -16.09 11.43
C MET A 69 -9.74 -14.78 12.19
N LEU A 70 -8.80 -14.36 13.02
CA LEU A 70 -8.62 -12.94 13.31
C LEU A 70 -7.72 -12.41 12.20
N SER A 71 -8.37 -11.92 11.16
CA SER A 71 -7.72 -11.24 10.06
C SER A 71 -6.82 -10.16 10.65
N PRO A 72 -5.52 -10.08 10.31
CA PRO A 72 -4.74 -8.90 10.64
C PRO A 72 -5.53 -7.69 10.16
N VAL A 73 -5.79 -6.76 11.07
CA VAL A 73 -6.57 -5.55 10.82
C VAL A 73 -5.80 -4.75 9.78
N GLY A 74 -6.17 -4.98 8.52
CA GLY A 74 -5.54 -4.41 7.33
C GLY A 74 -6.29 -4.84 6.08
N ILE A 75 -7.54 -5.30 6.23
CA ILE A 75 -8.45 -5.45 5.09
C ILE A 75 -8.79 -4.03 4.66
N ALA A 76 -8.06 -3.51 3.66
CA ALA A 76 -8.63 -2.54 2.75
C ALA A 76 -9.80 -3.27 2.05
N ASN A 77 -10.97 -3.25 2.70
CA ASN A 77 -12.21 -3.58 2.02
C ASN A 77 -12.33 -2.56 0.92
N ALA A 78 -12.28 -3.03 -0.34
CA ALA A 78 -12.61 -2.25 -1.51
C ALA A 78 -13.88 -1.44 -1.23
N LYS A 79 -13.73 -0.14 -0.98
CA LYS A 79 -14.90 0.71 -0.76
C LYS A 79 -15.46 1.00 -2.13
N GLY A 80 -16.60 0.36 -2.37
CA GLY A 80 -17.24 0.30 -3.67
C GLY A 80 -17.48 1.67 -4.31
N LYS A 81 -17.47 1.59 -5.64
CA LYS A 81 -18.13 2.51 -6.57
C LYS A 81 -19.40 3.09 -5.93
N ASN A 82 -19.46 4.43 -5.93
CA ASN A 82 -20.57 5.32 -5.54
C ASN A 82 -20.43 5.97 -4.17
N GLY A 83 -19.97 7.24 -4.20
CA GLY A 83 -20.51 8.24 -3.29
C GLY A 83 -19.55 9.37 -2.91
N GLY A 84 -19.73 10.52 -3.54
CA GLY A 84 -19.38 11.80 -2.94
C GLY A 84 -18.40 12.64 -3.74
N GLY A 85 -18.93 13.41 -4.70
CA GLY A 85 -18.19 14.46 -5.37
C GLY A 85 -17.57 15.45 -4.36
N GLY A 86 -16.29 15.74 -4.58
CA GLY A 86 -15.53 16.72 -3.83
C GLY A 86 -14.20 16.93 -4.53
N GLY A 87 -14.21 17.68 -5.63
CA GLY A 87 -13.02 17.93 -6.45
C GLY A 87 -11.90 18.56 -5.62
N ARG A 88 -10.79 17.82 -5.43
CA ARG A 88 -9.50 18.22 -4.86
C ARG A 88 -8.50 17.09 -5.17
N GLY A 89 -7.37 17.22 -5.86
CA GLY A 89 -6.80 18.22 -6.75
C GLY A 89 -5.87 17.45 -7.71
N ALA A 90 -5.23 18.11 -8.67
CA ALA A 90 -4.28 17.50 -9.61
C ALA A 90 -3.30 16.54 -8.88
N THR A 91 -3.58 15.24 -8.92
CA THR A 91 -2.99 14.09 -8.16
C THR A 91 -2.81 14.25 -6.63
N GLY A 92 -3.38 15.30 -6.02
CA GLY A 92 -3.29 15.68 -4.61
C GLY A 92 -3.82 14.64 -3.61
N ARG A 93 -2.94 13.73 -3.22
CA ARG A 93 -3.20 12.61 -2.31
C ARG A 93 -3.25 13.04 -0.82
N GLY A 94 -4.10 14.03 -0.53
CA GLY A 94 -4.37 14.61 0.79
C GLY A 94 -4.81 16.08 0.73
N SER A 95 -4.74 16.80 1.86
CA SER A 95 -4.97 18.25 1.94
C SER A 95 -3.81 19.11 1.36
N GLY A 96 -2.78 18.49 0.76
CA GLY A 96 -1.59 19.14 0.22
C GLY A 96 -1.05 18.47 -1.07
N SER A 97 -0.13 19.15 -1.74
CA SER A 97 0.56 18.69 -2.98
C SER A 97 1.75 17.76 -2.67
N TYR A 98 2.21 16.99 -3.66
CA TYR A 98 3.41 16.13 -3.58
C TYR A 98 4.61 16.84 -2.95
N SER A 99 4.88 18.08 -3.36
CA SER A 99 5.98 18.91 -2.85
C SER A 99 5.90 19.23 -1.35
N SER A 100 4.70 19.22 -0.78
CA SER A 100 4.43 19.52 0.65
C SER A 100 4.13 18.28 1.48
N ALA A 101 4.06 17.11 0.84
CA ALA A 101 3.71 15.88 1.51
C ALA A 101 4.81 15.44 2.49
N PRO A 102 4.46 14.90 3.66
CA PRO A 102 5.40 14.22 4.54
C PRO A 102 6.18 13.15 3.77
N ARG A 103 7.48 13.02 4.07
CA ARG A 103 8.36 12.08 3.39
C ARG A 103 8.72 10.90 4.29
N THR A 104 8.88 9.73 3.69
CA THR A 104 9.46 8.56 4.35
C THR A 104 10.98 8.73 4.51
N GLY A 105 11.65 7.82 5.21
CA GLY A 105 13.11 7.85 5.36
C GLY A 105 13.89 7.77 4.04
N HIS A 106 13.27 7.24 2.97
CA HIS A 106 13.83 7.18 1.61
C HIS A 106 13.37 8.33 0.71
N GLY A 107 12.70 9.35 1.26
CA GLY A 107 12.30 10.55 0.50
C GLY A 107 10.96 10.45 -0.25
N TYR A 108 10.30 9.30 -0.29
CA TYR A 108 8.98 9.13 -0.91
C TYR A 108 7.89 9.93 -0.21
N ALA A 109 7.00 10.57 -0.97
CA ALA A 109 5.80 11.21 -0.42
C ALA A 109 4.88 10.15 0.19
N TRP A 110 4.45 10.36 1.42
CA TRP A 110 3.75 9.32 2.18
C TRP A 110 2.23 9.51 2.11
N TYR A 111 1.54 8.69 1.31
CA TYR A 111 0.09 8.80 1.15
C TYR A 111 -0.64 8.53 2.46
N HIS A 112 -1.48 9.47 2.88
CA HIS A 112 -2.12 9.47 4.21
C HIS A 112 -1.13 9.40 5.38
N GLY A 113 0.17 9.62 5.19
CA GLY A 113 1.14 9.74 6.28
C GLY A 113 1.15 11.14 6.90
N GLY A 114 2.00 11.34 7.90
CA GLY A 114 2.22 12.66 8.52
C GLY A 114 2.67 12.56 9.97
N GLY A 115 2.83 13.71 10.63
CA GLY A 115 3.29 13.76 12.03
C GLY A 115 2.40 12.93 12.98
N TYR A 116 1.09 12.88 12.71
CA TYR A 116 0.16 12.04 13.47
C TYR A 116 0.52 10.54 13.44
N ALA A 117 1.18 10.08 12.38
CA ALA A 117 1.59 8.69 12.27
C ALA A 117 2.69 8.38 13.27
N ASP A 118 3.64 9.29 13.47
CA ASP A 118 4.72 9.09 14.45
C ASP A 118 4.15 9.04 15.87
N ASP A 119 3.31 10.01 16.23
CA ASP A 119 2.60 10.00 17.52
C ASP A 119 1.79 8.71 17.72
N TRP A 120 1.09 8.24 16.66
CA TRP A 120 0.34 7.00 16.73
C TRP A 120 1.24 5.78 16.95
N TYR A 121 2.38 5.68 16.24
CA TYR A 121 3.32 4.57 16.41
C TYR A 121 3.98 4.58 17.80
N ASP A 122 4.22 5.76 18.37
CA ASP A 122 4.77 5.91 19.71
C ASP A 122 3.74 5.53 20.79
N ASP A 123 2.46 5.90 20.60
CA ASP A 123 1.36 5.54 21.50
C ASP A 123 0.97 4.05 21.44
N HIS A 124 1.36 3.33 20.39
CA HIS A 124 1.00 1.92 20.16
C HIS A 124 2.25 1.03 20.00
N ASP A 125 3.38 1.41 20.60
CA ASP A 125 4.66 0.72 20.47
C ASP A 125 4.62 -0.72 21.03
N ASP A 126 3.70 -1.00 21.95
CA ASP A 126 3.41 -2.32 22.51
C ASP A 126 2.49 -3.18 21.63
N GLU A 127 1.77 -2.57 20.67
CA GLU A 127 0.87 -3.27 19.74
C GLU A 127 1.53 -3.62 18.39
N VAL A 128 2.67 -2.99 18.07
CA VAL A 128 3.32 -3.12 16.76
C VAL A 128 4.72 -3.68 16.89
N THR A 129 5.03 -4.65 16.05
CA THR A 129 6.36 -5.27 15.99
C THR A 129 6.97 -5.05 14.62
N ARG A 130 8.27 -4.76 14.58
CA ARG A 130 9.06 -4.77 13.35
C ARG A 130 9.39 -6.21 12.96
N TYR A 131 8.94 -6.62 11.79
CA TYR A 131 9.27 -7.89 11.18
C TYR A 131 10.34 -7.72 10.12
N GLN A 132 11.36 -8.58 10.17
CA GLN A 132 12.22 -8.82 9.01
C GLN A 132 11.42 -9.70 8.02
N VAL A 133 11.44 -9.33 6.74
CA VAL A 133 10.63 -9.97 5.72
C VAL A 133 11.47 -10.36 4.51
N ALA A 134 10.88 -11.15 3.62
CA ALA A 134 11.36 -11.40 2.28
C ALA A 134 10.39 -10.82 1.25
N ILE A 135 10.90 -10.42 0.08
CA ILE A 135 10.08 -9.99 -1.05
C ILE A 135 9.82 -11.22 -1.92
N ALA A 136 8.63 -11.81 -1.80
CA ALA A 136 8.25 -13.00 -2.56
C ALA A 136 7.94 -12.66 -4.02
N THR A 137 7.38 -11.48 -4.29
CA THR A 137 7.06 -11.02 -5.64
C THR A 137 7.19 -9.49 -5.72
N LEU A 138 7.77 -8.99 -6.81
CA LEU A 138 7.66 -7.59 -7.23
C LEU A 138 6.68 -7.51 -8.40
N GLY A 139 5.72 -6.61 -8.34
CA GLY A 139 4.72 -6.36 -9.37
C GLY A 139 4.84 -4.94 -9.91
N ILE A 140 4.63 -4.77 -11.20
CA ILE A 140 4.61 -3.47 -11.88
C ILE A 140 3.34 -3.40 -12.73
N ALA A 141 2.61 -2.29 -12.66
CA ALA A 141 1.41 -2.03 -13.44
C ALA A 141 1.35 -0.57 -13.91
N TYR A 142 0.88 -0.35 -15.13
CA TYR A 142 0.46 0.97 -15.57
C TYR A 142 -0.96 1.26 -15.06
N LEU A 143 -1.13 2.41 -14.39
CA LEU A 143 -2.40 2.82 -13.80
C LEU A 143 -3.23 3.73 -14.71
N GLY A 144 -2.59 4.39 -15.67
CA GLY A 144 -3.25 5.34 -16.58
C GLY A 144 -2.54 6.67 -16.66
N SER A 145 -3.08 7.58 -17.46
CA SER A 145 -2.58 8.95 -17.56
C SER A 145 -2.88 9.75 -16.28
N THR A 146 -2.22 10.88 -16.10
CA THR A 146 -2.47 11.81 -15.00
C THR A 146 -3.95 12.21 -14.89
N ALA A 147 -4.64 12.39 -16.01
CA ALA A 147 -6.08 12.68 -16.01
C ALA A 147 -6.92 11.51 -15.48
N GLN A 148 -6.59 10.26 -15.86
CA GLN A 148 -7.31 9.09 -15.37
C GLN A 148 -7.08 8.86 -13.88
N MET A 149 -5.85 9.09 -13.42
CA MET A 149 -5.51 9.00 -12.00
C MET A 149 -6.17 10.08 -11.14
N GLN A 150 -6.48 11.26 -11.70
CA GLN A 150 -7.25 12.27 -10.98
C GLN A 150 -8.70 11.84 -10.72
N ASP A 151 -9.28 11.07 -11.64
CA ASP A 151 -10.69 10.68 -11.56
C ASP A 151 -10.91 9.33 -10.87
N ASP A 152 -9.98 8.37 -11.03
CA ASP A 152 -10.16 6.96 -10.61
C ASP A 152 -8.85 6.33 -10.10
N ALA A 153 -8.10 7.05 -9.24
CA ALA A 153 -6.91 6.48 -8.60
C ALA A 153 -7.28 5.23 -7.75
N PRO A 154 -6.55 4.12 -7.90
CA PRO A 154 -6.78 2.93 -7.08
C PRO A 154 -6.36 3.15 -5.62
N ASP A 155 -7.11 2.55 -4.70
CA ASP A 155 -6.77 2.46 -3.28
C ASP A 155 -5.38 1.85 -3.03
N ALA A 156 -4.86 2.00 -1.81
CA ALA A 156 -3.59 1.40 -1.40
C ALA A 156 -3.55 -0.12 -1.55
N GLY A 157 -2.38 -0.66 -1.89
CA GLY A 157 -2.15 -2.10 -2.04
C GLY A 157 -2.18 -2.59 -3.48
N ALA A 158 -2.43 -3.89 -3.65
CA ALA A 158 -2.25 -4.60 -4.91
C ALA A 158 -3.25 -4.16 -5.99
N VAL A 159 -2.77 -4.17 -7.24
CA VAL A 159 -3.57 -3.97 -8.45
C VAL A 159 -3.35 -5.16 -9.39
N PRO A 160 -4.14 -5.31 -10.47
CA PRO A 160 -3.78 -6.22 -11.55
C PRO A 160 -2.39 -5.86 -12.09
N TRP A 161 -1.43 -6.78 -11.95
CA TRP A 161 -0.04 -6.56 -12.35
C TRP A 161 0.15 -6.83 -13.83
N ASP A 162 0.80 -5.91 -14.54
CA ASP A 162 1.22 -6.12 -15.93
C ASP A 162 2.44 -7.05 -16.01
N LYS A 163 3.36 -6.88 -15.07
CA LYS A 163 4.58 -7.66 -14.96
C LYS A 163 4.84 -8.03 -13.52
N THR A 164 5.29 -9.26 -13.31
CA THR A 164 5.77 -9.72 -12.00
C THR A 164 7.15 -10.36 -12.10
N PHE A 165 7.90 -10.25 -11.01
CA PHE A 165 9.21 -10.85 -10.79
C PHE A 165 9.15 -11.67 -9.52
N GLN A 166 9.54 -12.94 -9.58
CA GLN A 166 9.46 -13.87 -8.45
C GLN A 166 10.77 -13.89 -7.69
N ASN A 167 10.70 -13.81 -6.36
CA ASN A 167 11.84 -13.75 -5.45
C ASN A 167 12.96 -12.80 -5.92
N PRO A 168 12.65 -11.53 -6.26
CA PRO A 168 13.64 -10.59 -6.76
C PRO A 168 14.60 -10.17 -5.64
N SER A 169 15.82 -9.80 -6.02
CA SER A 169 16.85 -9.27 -5.12
C SER A 169 17.74 -8.29 -5.88
N GLY A 170 18.37 -7.36 -5.15
CA GLY A 170 19.18 -6.31 -5.76
C GLY A 170 18.34 -5.40 -6.65
N THR A 171 18.77 -5.25 -7.90
CA THR A 171 18.14 -4.33 -8.86
C THR A 171 17.23 -5.09 -9.83
N VAL A 172 16.03 -4.55 -10.06
CA VAL A 172 15.10 -5.01 -11.09
C VAL A 172 14.94 -3.93 -12.15
N GLU A 173 15.09 -4.31 -13.42
CA GLU A 173 14.86 -3.41 -14.55
C GLU A 173 13.56 -3.77 -15.27
N TYR A 174 12.81 -2.73 -15.65
CA TYR A 174 11.56 -2.85 -16.38
C TYR A 174 11.52 -1.86 -17.54
N ASP A 175 11.53 -2.39 -18.77
CA ASP A 175 11.46 -1.57 -19.98
C ASP A 175 10.06 -0.93 -20.13
N VAL A 176 10.01 0.40 -20.00
CA VAL A 176 8.80 1.22 -20.18
C VAL A 176 8.58 1.55 -21.66
N SER A 177 9.66 1.61 -22.44
CA SER A 177 9.67 2.03 -23.85
C SER A 177 9.21 0.95 -24.83
N GLY A 178 9.44 -0.32 -24.52
CA GLY A 178 9.17 -1.47 -25.40
C GLY A 178 7.69 -1.87 -25.55
N ARG A 179 6.76 -1.18 -24.87
CA ARG A 179 5.33 -1.47 -24.95
C ARG A 179 4.63 -0.52 -25.92
N SER A 180 4.31 -1.02 -27.13
CA SER A 180 3.65 -0.26 -28.21
C SER A 180 2.25 0.28 -27.86
N ASP A 181 1.68 -0.21 -26.76
CA ASP A 181 0.42 0.21 -26.14
C ASP A 181 0.60 1.18 -24.96
N PHE A 182 1.82 1.30 -24.40
CA PHE A 182 2.12 1.99 -23.13
C PHE A 182 3.42 2.80 -23.10
N SER A 183 3.98 3.20 -24.25
CA SER A 183 5.12 4.13 -24.34
C SER A 183 4.72 5.57 -23.94
N ARG A 184 4.00 5.71 -22.82
CA ARG A 184 3.25 6.91 -22.50
C ARG A 184 3.67 7.37 -21.13
N ASP A 185 3.90 8.67 -21.05
CA ASP A 185 3.73 9.39 -19.81
C ASP A 185 2.52 8.84 -19.03
N GLY A 186 2.67 8.75 -17.72
CA GLY A 186 1.58 8.46 -16.83
C GLY A 186 2.04 7.81 -15.54
N TRP A 187 1.09 7.16 -14.88
CA TRP A 187 1.28 6.64 -13.54
C TRP A 187 1.51 5.14 -13.57
N TYR A 188 2.49 4.70 -12.77
CA TYR A 188 2.86 3.31 -12.61
C TYR A 188 2.79 2.93 -11.13
N ARG A 189 2.27 1.74 -10.83
CA ARG A 189 2.38 1.15 -9.50
C ARG A 189 3.47 0.10 -9.48
N VAL A 190 4.40 0.23 -8.55
CA VAL A 190 5.34 -0.81 -8.16
C VAL A 190 4.93 -1.36 -6.80
N GLY A 191 4.72 -2.67 -6.70
CA GLY A 191 4.34 -3.34 -5.46
C GLY A 191 5.33 -4.44 -5.08
N ALA A 192 5.70 -4.52 -3.80
CA ALA A 192 6.45 -5.64 -3.24
C ALA A 192 5.51 -6.47 -2.34
N ASN A 193 5.26 -7.73 -2.70
CA ASN A 193 4.58 -8.67 -1.83
C ASN A 193 5.59 -9.19 -0.79
N VAL A 194 5.29 -8.89 0.47
CA VAL A 194 6.15 -9.14 1.61
C VAL A 194 5.65 -10.34 2.39
N MET A 195 6.55 -11.28 2.65
CA MET A 195 6.28 -12.48 3.44
C MET A 195 7.24 -12.55 4.62
N ASP A 196 6.78 -13.12 5.72
CA ASP A 196 7.64 -13.52 6.81
C ASP A 196 8.65 -14.56 6.30
N ALA A 197 9.93 -14.32 6.57
CA ALA A 197 11.02 -15.19 6.12
C ALA A 197 10.97 -16.59 6.77
N ASP A 198 10.42 -16.68 7.98
CA ASP A 198 10.44 -17.88 8.82
C ASP A 198 9.06 -18.55 8.92
N SER A 199 7.96 -17.77 8.93
CA SER A 199 6.61 -18.27 9.21
C SER A 199 5.68 -18.42 7.98
N ASN A 200 6.15 -18.04 6.78
CA ASN A 200 5.35 -18.00 5.54
C ASN A 200 4.05 -17.16 5.67
N HIS A 201 4.01 -16.22 6.62
CA HIS A 201 2.91 -15.28 6.77
C HIS A 201 2.94 -14.23 5.65
N ASP A 202 1.82 -14.05 4.95
CA ASP A 202 1.67 -13.03 3.91
C ASP A 202 1.27 -11.68 4.53
N PHE A 203 2.25 -10.78 4.63
CA PHE A 203 2.04 -9.41 5.08
C PHE A 203 1.41 -8.52 3.99
N ARG A 204 1.02 -9.06 2.84
CA ARG A 204 0.41 -8.35 1.71
C ARG A 204 1.42 -7.49 0.93
N TRP A 205 0.94 -6.44 0.28
CA TRP A 205 1.72 -5.65 -0.67
C TRP A 205 2.09 -4.29 -0.10
N GLU A 206 3.36 -3.92 -0.26
CA GLU A 206 3.87 -2.56 -0.08
C GLU A 206 3.97 -1.90 -1.45
N CYS A 207 3.20 -0.84 -1.68
CA CYS A 207 3.06 -0.25 -3.01
C CYS A 207 3.59 1.18 -3.08
N PHE A 208 4.04 1.55 -4.28
CA PHE A 208 4.54 2.86 -4.64
C PHE A 208 3.92 3.27 -5.97
N ASP A 209 3.46 4.50 -6.06
CA ASP A 209 2.94 5.09 -7.30
C ASP A 209 3.93 6.12 -7.81
N LEU A 210 4.33 5.96 -9.06
CA LEU A 210 5.33 6.77 -9.75
C LEU A 210 4.67 7.50 -10.91
N GLU A 211 4.83 8.82 -10.99
CA GLU A 211 4.52 9.57 -12.20
C GLU A 211 5.76 9.57 -13.09
N ILE A 212 5.69 8.89 -14.23
CA ILE A 212 6.76 8.84 -15.22
C ILE A 212 6.35 9.76 -16.37
N ASP A 213 7.14 10.79 -16.64
CA ASP A 213 6.90 11.71 -17.76
C ASP A 213 7.90 11.44 -18.90
N SER A 214 7.42 11.54 -20.14
CA SER A 214 8.28 11.68 -21.32
C SER A 214 8.63 13.16 -21.46
N GLY A 215 9.78 13.57 -20.92
CA GLY A 215 10.20 14.97 -20.91
C GLY A 215 10.48 15.56 -22.30
N VAL A 216 11.02 16.79 -22.33
CA VAL A 216 11.46 17.43 -23.59
C VAL A 216 12.76 16.80 -24.08
N GLY A 217 12.65 15.68 -24.82
CA GLY A 217 13.74 14.87 -25.37
C GLY A 217 13.31 13.41 -25.55
N ASP A 218 14.20 12.52 -26.01
CA ASP A 218 13.91 11.08 -26.18
C ASP A 218 14.01 10.29 -24.84
N GLY A 219 13.82 10.95 -23.69
CA GLY A 219 14.08 10.39 -22.36
C GLY A 219 12.89 10.47 -21.40
N PHE A 220 12.76 9.47 -20.53
CA PHE A 220 11.77 9.44 -19.45
C PHE A 220 12.37 9.94 -18.13
N SER A 221 11.56 10.60 -17.30
CA SER A 221 11.88 11.00 -15.92
C SER A 221 10.80 10.55 -14.94
N ILE A 222 11.14 10.47 -13.65
CA ILE A 222 10.17 10.30 -12.57
C ILE A 222 9.93 11.66 -11.93
N ASP A 223 8.69 12.11 -11.95
CA ASP A 223 8.29 13.43 -11.46
C ASP A 223 7.76 13.34 -10.01
N GLU A 224 6.97 12.31 -9.72
CA GLU A 224 6.42 12.07 -8.38
C GLU A 224 6.61 10.63 -7.91
N GLU A 225 6.93 10.46 -6.63
CA GLU A 225 7.11 9.16 -5.98
C GLU A 225 6.31 9.08 -4.68
N TRP A 226 5.22 8.33 -4.71
CA TRP A 226 4.32 8.16 -3.58
C TRP A 226 4.44 6.77 -2.98
N LYS A 227 4.66 6.66 -1.66
CA LYS A 227 4.43 5.42 -0.91
C LYS A 227 2.95 5.29 -0.60
N VAL A 228 2.32 4.21 -1.09
CA VAL A 228 0.87 3.94 -1.05
C VAL A 228 0.60 2.59 -0.37
N SER A 229 1.14 2.43 0.84
CA SER A 229 1.02 1.20 1.63
C SER A 229 -0.35 1.08 2.33
N PRO A 230 -0.84 -0.16 2.55
CA PRO A 230 -1.98 -0.41 3.44
C PRO A 230 -1.76 0.19 4.83
N ARG A 231 -2.86 0.44 5.56
CA ARG A 231 -2.81 0.82 6.99
C ARG A 231 -2.41 -0.37 7.87
N ILE A 232 -1.83 -0.07 9.03
CA ILE A 232 -1.33 -1.05 10.01
C ILE A 232 -2.37 -1.62 10.97
#